data_AF-A0AAN9BFC6-F1
#
_entry.id   AF-A0AAN9BFC6-F1
#
_cell.length_a   1.000
_cell.length_b   1.000
_cell.length_c   1.000
_cell.angle_alpha   90.00
_cell.angle_beta   90.00
_cell.angle_gamma   90.00
#
_symmetry.space_group_name_H-M   'P 1'
#
loop_
_entity.id
_entity.type
_entity.pdbx_description
1 polymer ?
#
loop_
_entity_poly.entity_id
_entity_poly.type
_entity_poly.pdbx_seq_one_letter_code
_entity_poly.pdbx_strand_id
1 'polypeptide(L)'
;MELEKKFTEELYKRYQQTQRCLLPKEKYFGIIDELKQLQPQAKKTSRQYKLLARYEVLQCGHMEKLIKKRTTPEDSPIYFVTIEDTFDIIKTAHIATGHGGRDRMLKEL
;
A
#
# COMPACT_ATOMS: atom_id res chain seq x y z
N MET A 1 -6.95 -1.10 -20.55
CA MET A 1 -5.85 -2.07 -20.47
C MET A 1 -4.50 -1.42 -20.79
N GLU A 2 -4.38 -0.61 -21.85
CA GLU A 2 -3.12 0.10 -22.16
C GLU A 2 -2.76 1.21 -21.15
N LEU A 3 -3.75 2.00 -20.72
CA LEU A 3 -3.55 3.08 -19.73
C LEU A 3 -3.07 2.56 -18.36
N GLU A 4 -3.69 1.48 -17.88
CA GLU A 4 -3.33 0.83 -16.62
C GLU A 4 -1.90 0.29 -16.64
N LYS A 5 -1.49 -0.32 -17.77
CA LYS A 5 -0.11 -0.78 -17.97
C LYS A 5 0.86 0.39 -17.94
N LYS A 6 0.61 1.45 -18.71
CA LYS A 6 1.45 2.65 -18.75
C LYS A 6 1.58 3.30 -17.35
N PHE A 7 0.48 3.44 -16.62
CA PHE A 7 0.49 3.99 -15.27
C PHE A 7 1.33 3.13 -14.31
N THR A 8 1.12 1.82 -14.33
CA THR A 8 1.85 0.87 -13.49
C THR A 8 3.34 0.87 -13.81
N GLU A 9 3.71 0.91 -15.10
CA GLU A 9 5.10 1.03 -15.55
C GLU A 9 5.76 2.31 -15.04
N GLU A 10 5.07 3.46 -15.10
CA GLU A 10 5.59 4.72 -14.56
C GLU A 10 5.81 4.65 -13.04
N LEU A 11 4.91 4.00 -12.29
CA LEU A 11 5.13 3.75 -10.87
C LEU A 11 6.36 2.87 -10.63
N TYR A 12 6.61 1.85 -11.46
CA TYR A 12 7.83 1.05 -11.34
C TYR A 12 9.10 1.83 -11.69
N LYS A 13 9.08 2.68 -12.72
CA LYS A 13 10.20 3.59 -13.03
C LYS A 13 10.48 4.52 -11.85
N ARG A 14 9.43 5.08 -11.23
CA ARG A 14 9.58 5.91 -10.03
C ARG A 14 10.09 5.10 -8.84
N TYR A 15 9.66 3.85 -8.70
CA TYR A 15 10.13 2.94 -7.65
C TYR A 15 11.63 2.66 -7.76
N GLN A 16 12.16 2.49 -8.98
CA GLN A 16 13.60 2.34 -9.22
C GLN A 16 14.40 3.55 -8.74
N GLN A 17 13.84 4.75 -8.85
CA GLN A 17 14.46 5.99 -8.36
C GLN A 17 14.23 6.22 -6.87
N THR A 18 13.08 5.83 -6.33
CA THR A 18 12.70 6.09 -4.93
C THR A 18 11.77 5.02 -4.38
N GLN A 19 12.31 4.18 -3.50
CA GLN A 19 11.56 3.06 -2.90
C GLN A 19 10.77 3.42 -1.62
N ARG A 20 10.80 4.69 -1.19
CA ARG A 20 10.29 5.10 0.13
C ARG A 20 8.76 5.06 0.25
N CYS A 21 8.06 5.29 -0.85
CA CYS A 21 6.60 5.50 -0.87
C CYS A 21 5.84 4.47 -1.72
N LEU A 22 6.54 3.63 -2.47
CA LEU A 22 5.94 2.67 -3.40
C LEU A 22 6.29 1.24 -2.97
N LEU A 23 5.29 0.37 -3.02
CA LEU A 23 5.38 -1.02 -2.57
C LEU A 23 4.89 -1.95 -3.68
N PRO A 24 5.79 -2.65 -4.39
CA PRO A 24 5.41 -3.80 -5.20
C PRO A 24 4.74 -4.88 -4.34
N LYS A 25 3.90 -5.74 -4.93
CA LYS A 25 3.22 -6.85 -4.25
C LYS A 25 4.18 -7.71 -3.43
N GLU A 26 5.29 -8.11 -4.00
CA GLU A 26 6.31 -8.93 -3.32
C GLU A 26 6.81 -8.27 -2.02
N LYS A 27 7.11 -6.98 -2.06
CA LYS A 27 7.56 -6.22 -0.90
C LYS A 27 6.44 -6.01 0.11
N TYR A 28 5.22 -5.76 -0.36
CA TYR A 28 4.05 -5.59 0.47
C TYR A 28 3.77 -6.85 1.31
N PHE A 29 3.67 -8.01 0.66
CA PHE A 29 3.43 -9.29 1.34
C PHE A 29 4.63 -9.74 2.16
N GLY A 30 5.86 -9.48 1.69
CA GLY A 30 7.07 -9.76 2.48
C GLY A 30 7.10 -8.99 3.80
N ILE A 31 6.59 -7.76 3.85
CA ILE A 31 6.45 -7.02 5.12
C ILE A 31 5.39 -7.65 6.02
N ILE A 32 4.26 -8.08 5.46
CA ILE A 32 3.19 -8.75 6.23
C ILE A 32 3.75 -10.04 6.87
N ASP A 33 4.42 -10.87 6.08
CA ASP A 33 5.02 -12.12 6.55
C ASP A 33 6.10 -11.87 7.61
N GLU A 34 6.97 -10.88 7.39
CA GLU A 34 8.00 -10.51 8.36
C GLU A 34 7.36 -10.09 9.69
N LEU A 35 6.32 -9.25 9.67
CA LEU A 35 5.62 -8.80 10.88
C LEU A 35 4.91 -9.95 11.61
N LYS A 36 4.32 -10.90 10.88
CA LYS A 36 3.64 -12.07 11.46
C LYS A 36 4.60 -13.04 12.15
N GLN A 37 5.81 -13.16 11.62
CA GLN A 37 6.85 -14.02 12.20
C GLN A 37 7.52 -13.39 13.44
N LEU A 38 7.28 -12.10 13.74
CA LEU A 38 7.87 -11.44 14.91
C LEU A 38 7.26 -11.97 16.20
N GLN A 39 8.07 -12.70 16.96
CA GLN A 39 7.71 -13.09 18.32
C GLN A 39 7.82 -11.88 19.27
N PRO A 40 6.83 -11.66 20.17
CA PRO A 40 6.85 -10.53 21.10
C PRO A 40 8.13 -10.48 21.95
N GLN A 41 8.62 -11.63 22.41
CA GLN A 41 9.73 -11.77 23.35
C GLN A 41 11.11 -11.93 22.69
N ALA A 42 11.18 -12.02 21.35
CA ALA A 42 12.46 -12.15 20.66
C ALA A 42 13.20 -10.79 20.58
N LYS A 43 14.54 -10.85 20.59
CA LYS A 43 15.39 -9.70 20.28
C LYS A 43 15.14 -9.28 18.83
N LYS A 44 14.74 -8.02 18.63
CA LYS A 44 14.40 -7.47 17.31
C LYS A 44 15.58 -6.73 16.71
N THR A 45 15.74 -6.83 15.40
CA THR A 45 16.72 -6.05 14.65
C THR A 45 16.26 -4.59 14.51
N SER A 46 17.18 -3.67 14.21
CA SER A 46 16.84 -2.26 13.95
C SER A 46 15.80 -2.11 12.83
N ARG A 47 15.87 -2.97 11.80
CA ARG A 47 14.88 -3.03 10.72
C ARG A 47 13.49 -3.40 11.25
N GLN A 48 13.39 -4.45 12.06
CA GLN A 48 12.12 -4.92 12.61
C GLN A 48 11.48 -3.87 13.52
N TYR A 49 12.27 -3.14 14.32
CA TYR A 49 11.76 -1.99 15.06
C TYR A 49 11.18 -0.91 14.15
N LYS A 50 11.85 -0.57 13.05
CA LYS A 50 11.34 0.40 12.06
C LYS A 50 10.04 -0.08 11.39
N LEU A 51 9.93 -1.38 11.11
CA LEU A 51 8.70 -1.95 10.53
C LEU A 51 7.55 -1.86 11.53
N LEU A 52 7.75 -2.27 12.79
CA LEU A 52 6.73 -2.20 13.83
C LEU A 52 6.28 -0.77 14.16
N ALA A 53 7.20 0.21 14.03
CA ALA A 53 6.87 1.61 14.23
C ALA A 53 6.05 2.20 13.06
N ARG A 54 6.18 1.65 11.85
CA ARG A 54 5.55 2.20 10.64
C ARG A 54 4.28 1.44 10.24
N TYR A 55 4.26 0.14 10.45
CA TYR A 55 3.27 -0.76 9.90
C TYR A 55 2.56 -1.57 10.98
N GLU A 56 1.34 -1.95 10.65
CA GLU A 56 0.54 -2.91 11.39
C GLU A 56 -0.20 -3.80 10.38
N VAL A 57 -0.43 -5.05 10.73
CA VAL A 57 -1.22 -5.98 9.91
C VAL A 57 -2.63 -5.98 10.46
N LEU A 58 -3.60 -5.66 9.60
CA LEU A 58 -5.02 -5.72 9.89
C LEU A 58 -5.61 -6.98 9.23
N GLN A 59 -6.28 -7.79 10.03
CA GLN A 59 -7.04 -8.94 9.57
C GLN A 59 -8.44 -8.49 9.12
N CYS A 60 -8.73 -8.61 7.82
CA CYS A 60 -10.04 -8.33 7.24
C CYS A 60 -10.65 -9.63 6.72
N GLY A 61 -11.33 -10.37 7.60
CA GLY A 61 -11.85 -11.71 7.30
C GLY A 61 -10.70 -12.69 6.99
N HIS A 62 -10.70 -13.24 5.77
CA HIS A 62 -9.65 -14.14 5.28
C HIS A 62 -8.46 -13.41 4.63
N MET A 63 -8.53 -12.08 4.49
CA MET A 63 -7.47 -11.29 3.87
C MET A 63 -6.67 -10.50 4.92
N GLU A 64 -5.38 -10.37 4.65
CA GLU A 64 -4.46 -9.55 5.42
C GLU A 64 -4.19 -8.24 4.67
N LYS A 65 -4.23 -7.13 5.41
CA LYS A 65 -3.96 -5.79 4.88
C LYS A 65 -2.88 -5.12 5.70
N LEU A 66 -1.88 -4.57 5.02
CA LEU A 66 -0.87 -3.72 5.64
C LEU A 66 -1.47 -2.32 5.82
N ILE A 67 -1.46 -1.84 7.06
CA ILE A 67 -1.92 -0.51 7.42
C ILE A 67 -0.78 0.29 8.06
N LYS A 68 -0.92 1.61 8.09
CA LYS A 68 -0.08 2.47 8.94
C LYS A 68 -0.29 2.06 10.39
N LYS A 69 0.79 2.02 11.17
CA LYS A 69 0.73 1.77 12.60
C LYS A 69 -0.25 2.76 13.24
N ARG A 70 -1.28 2.23 13.90
CA ARG A 70 -2.27 3.04 14.61
C ARG A 70 -1.71 3.53 15.95
N THR A 71 -2.13 4.72 16.37
CA THR A 71 -1.73 5.27 17.68
C THR A 71 -2.71 4.80 18.74
N THR A 72 -4.00 4.78 18.41
CA THR A 72 -5.06 4.22 19.25
C THR A 72 -5.87 3.16 18.49
N PRO A 73 -6.51 2.20 19.19
CA PRO A 73 -7.36 1.19 18.56
C PRO A 73 -8.51 1.77 17.73
N GLU A 74 -9.01 2.95 18.10
CA GLU A 74 -10.14 3.65 17.49
C GLU A 74 -9.76 4.42 16.22
N ASP A 75 -8.46 4.60 15.96
CA ASP A 75 -7.97 5.25 14.74
C ASP A 75 -8.47 4.51 13.49
N SER A 76 -9.06 5.26 12.56
CA SER A 76 -9.43 4.73 11.25
C SER A 76 -8.19 4.18 10.53
N PRO A 77 -8.22 2.93 10.03
CA PRO A 77 -7.05 2.32 9.41
C PRO A 77 -6.68 3.03 8.12
N ILE A 78 -5.40 3.41 7.98
CA ILE A 78 -4.84 3.95 6.74
C ILE A 78 -4.14 2.81 6.01
N TYR A 79 -4.74 2.34 4.92
CA TYR A 79 -4.24 1.20 4.14
C TYR A 79 -3.06 1.59 3.25
N PHE A 80 -2.04 0.73 3.23
CA PHE A 80 -1.09 0.72 2.12
C PHE A 80 -1.67 -0.07 0.95
N VAL A 81 -1.36 0.38 -0.25
CA VAL A 81 -1.74 -0.26 -1.51
C VAL A 81 -0.50 -0.69 -2.27
N THR A 82 -0.61 -1.75 -3.05
CA THR A 82 0.50 -2.17 -3.91
C THR A 82 0.52 -1.34 -5.18
N ILE A 83 1.68 -1.24 -5.84
CA ILE A 83 1.82 -0.55 -7.14
C ILE A 83 0.78 -1.08 -8.14
N GLU A 84 0.65 -2.39 -8.21
CA GLU A 84 -0.20 -3.14 -9.12
C GLU A 84 -1.69 -2.87 -8.88
N ASP A 85 -2.11 -2.66 -7.63
CA ASP A 85 -3.51 -2.40 -7.29
C ASP A 85 -3.84 -0.89 -7.25
N THR A 86 -2.83 -0.01 -7.33
CA THR A 86 -2.99 1.44 -7.14
C THR A 86 -3.94 2.05 -8.18
N PHE A 87 -3.81 1.65 -9.46
CA PHE A 87 -4.64 2.18 -10.54
C PHE A 87 -6.13 1.89 -10.31
N ASP A 88 -6.45 0.63 -10.03
CA ASP A 88 -7.84 0.18 -9.84
C ASP A 88 -8.48 0.82 -8.60
N ILE A 89 -7.72 0.99 -7.52
CA ILE A 89 -8.20 1.66 -6.31
C ILE A 89 -8.52 3.12 -6.59
N ILE A 90 -7.63 3.85 -7.28
CA ILE A 90 -7.86 5.25 -7.67
C ILE A 90 -9.07 5.36 -8.60
N LYS A 91 -9.14 4.48 -9.61
CA LYS A 91 -10.26 4.43 -10.56
C LYS A 91 -11.60 4.16 -9.85
N THR A 92 -11.63 3.22 -8.91
CA THR A 92 -12.83 2.89 -8.15
C THR A 92 -13.27 4.05 -7.26
N ALA A 93 -12.34 4.66 -6.51
CA ALA A 93 -12.62 5.83 -5.69
C ALA A 93 -13.13 7.02 -6.53
N HIS A 94 -12.56 7.19 -7.72
CA HIS A 94 -12.97 8.21 -8.67
C HIS A 94 -14.41 8.01 -9.18
N ILE A 95 -14.80 6.77 -9.49
CA ILE A 95 -16.18 6.44 -9.89
C ILE A 95 -17.15 6.66 -8.72
N ALA A 96 -16.77 6.24 -7.52
CA ALA A 96 -17.63 6.28 -6.33
C ALA A 96 -17.96 7.71 -5.85
N THR A 97 -17.07 8.68 -6.04
CA THR A 97 -17.21 10.05 -5.52
C THR A 97 -17.98 11.02 -6.42
N GLY A 98 -18.48 10.56 -7.57
CA GLY A 98 -19.27 11.39 -8.49
C GLY A 98 -18.40 12.22 -9.44
N HIS A 99 -18.62 12.03 -10.73
CA HIS A 99 -17.79 12.54 -11.81
C HIS A 99 -17.74 14.08 -11.92
N GLY A 100 -16.63 14.68 -11.44
CA GLY A 100 -16.08 15.94 -11.97
C GLY A 100 -14.69 15.78 -12.61
N GLY A 101 -14.09 14.59 -12.49
CA GLY A 101 -12.68 14.37 -12.86
C GLY A 101 -12.42 13.23 -13.84
N ARG A 102 -13.47 12.60 -14.43
CA ARG A 102 -13.27 11.55 -15.44
C ARG A 102 -12.44 12.10 -16.59
N ASP A 103 -12.80 13.30 -17.04
CA ASP A 103 -12.02 14.02 -18.02
C ASP A 103 -10.64 14.37 -17.49
N ARG A 104 -10.44 14.76 -16.23
CA ARG A 104 -9.08 15.02 -15.69
C ARG A 104 -8.18 13.80 -15.64
N MET A 105 -8.70 12.62 -15.25
CA MET A 105 -7.91 11.38 -15.27
C MET A 105 -7.55 10.94 -16.69
N LEU A 106 -8.36 11.34 -17.69
CA LEU A 106 -8.11 11.10 -19.11
C LEU A 106 -7.34 12.23 -19.83
N LYS A 107 -7.37 13.46 -19.30
CA LYS A 107 -6.91 14.72 -19.95
C LYS A 107 -5.60 15.26 -19.40
N GLU A 108 -5.20 14.92 -18.17
CA GLU A 108 -3.88 15.26 -17.60
C GLU A 108 -2.81 14.21 -17.96
N LEU A 109 -2.97 13.57 -19.14
CA LEU A 109 -2.04 12.63 -19.77
C LEU A 109 -1.29 13.28 -20.93
#